data_AF-A0A7V3MC97-F1
#
_entry.id   AF-A0A7V3MC97-F1
#
_cell.length_a   1.000
_cell.length_b   1.000
_cell.length_c   1.000
_cell.angle_alpha   90.00
_cell.angle_beta   90.00
_cell.angle_gamma   90.00
#
_symmetry.space_group_name_H-M   'P 1'
#
loop_
_entity.id
_entity.type
_entity.pdbx_description
1 polymer ?
#
loop_
_entity_poly.entity_id
_entity_poly.type
_entity_poly.pdbx_seq_one_letter_code
_entity_poly.pdbx_strand_id
1 'polypeptide(L)'
;MLEAIWDDHISREFQALVIFWDEAHYLSHQEYFSNLMKSLMEQLTLDGYGKIMNVLALQDTELEAMIKHHGRITGVFQELKLTNLSQEETFELEDKALAESDPPKKAAKEFKDKLWFYSESIPIFVHAIGWSSYEVDKDGVLDSDDFVKGLTGTDEVKGALDILWFRFFQDRYSRKIQANTYRQVLGAMASIPDDEIKVEDISEELKRRKINLGNLNVYLRTMVERG
;
A
#
# COMPACT_ATOMS: atom_id res chain seq x y z
N MET A 1 1.55 -25.63 -23.38
CA MET A 1 0.12 -25.44 -22.99
C MET A 1 -0.37 -24.06 -23.40
N LEU A 2 0.27 -22.98 -22.95
CA LEU A 2 -0.07 -21.61 -23.37
C LEU A 2 0.06 -21.40 -24.89
N GLU A 3 1.08 -22.00 -25.50
CA GLU A 3 1.29 -22.05 -26.96
C GLU A 3 0.09 -22.63 -27.70
N ALA A 4 -0.38 -23.82 -27.29
CA ALA A 4 -1.54 -24.46 -27.90
C ALA A 4 -2.80 -23.60 -27.75
N ILE A 5 -3.03 -23.00 -26.59
CA ILE A 5 -4.16 -22.07 -26.39
C ILE A 5 -4.05 -20.86 -27.33
N TRP A 6 -2.83 -20.32 -27.49
CA TRP A 6 -2.57 -19.20 -28.38
C TRP A 6 -2.83 -19.56 -29.85
N ASP A 7 -2.24 -20.65 -30.35
CA ASP A 7 -2.32 -21.08 -31.74
C ASP A 7 -3.74 -21.53 -32.13
N ASP A 8 -4.40 -22.30 -31.28
CA ASP A 8 -5.67 -22.93 -31.63
C ASP A 8 -6.86 -21.97 -31.49
N HIS A 9 -6.75 -20.96 -30.63
CA HIS A 9 -7.89 -20.14 -30.23
C HIS A 9 -7.63 -18.63 -30.29
N ILE A 10 -6.64 -18.13 -29.55
CA ILE A 10 -6.52 -16.68 -29.30
C ILE A 10 -6.00 -15.93 -30.53
N SER A 11 -4.98 -16.46 -31.20
CA SER A 11 -4.29 -15.80 -32.31
C SER A 11 -5.15 -15.55 -33.55
N ARG A 12 -6.31 -16.23 -33.65
CA ARG A 12 -7.26 -16.08 -34.75
C ARG A 12 -8.06 -14.77 -34.66
N GLU A 13 -8.28 -14.28 -33.45
CA GLU A 13 -9.12 -13.12 -33.17
C GLU A 13 -8.32 -11.95 -32.59
N PHE A 14 -7.21 -12.23 -31.90
CA PHE A 14 -6.43 -11.24 -31.17
C PHE A 14 -4.98 -11.16 -31.66
N GLN A 15 -4.43 -9.95 -31.61
CA GLN A 15 -3.06 -9.67 -32.05
C GLN A 15 -2.01 -9.93 -30.96
N ALA A 16 -2.41 -9.93 -29.69
CA ALA A 16 -1.57 -10.14 -28.53
C ALA A 16 -2.39 -10.68 -27.35
N LEU A 17 -1.72 -11.28 -26.36
CA LEU A 17 -2.28 -11.74 -25.10
C LEU A 17 -1.48 -11.12 -23.95
N VAL A 18 -2.17 -10.51 -22.98
CA VAL A 18 -1.56 -10.04 -21.73
C VAL A 18 -2.19 -10.81 -20.58
N ILE A 19 -1.36 -11.42 -19.74
CA ILE A 19 -1.78 -12.22 -18.59
C ILE A 19 -1.33 -11.49 -17.32
N PHE A 20 -2.28 -11.12 -16.48
CA PHE A 20 -2.03 -10.53 -15.17
C PHE A 20 -2.10 -11.61 -14.10
N TRP A 21 -1.02 -11.73 -13.33
CA TRP A 21 -0.93 -12.57 -12.15
C TRP A 21 -0.99 -11.67 -10.92
N ASP A 22 -2.21 -11.39 -10.48
CA ASP A 22 -2.48 -10.60 -9.28
C ASP A 22 -2.53 -11.48 -8.03
N GLU A 23 -2.26 -10.91 -6.85
CA GLU A 23 -2.25 -11.62 -5.56
C GLU A 23 -1.40 -12.91 -5.62
N ALA A 24 -0.23 -12.82 -6.28
CA ALA A 24 0.67 -13.95 -6.49
C ALA A 24 1.44 -14.36 -5.21
N HIS A 25 1.15 -13.73 -4.07
CA HIS A 25 1.82 -13.94 -2.78
C HIS A 25 1.72 -15.37 -2.26
N TYR A 26 0.62 -16.07 -2.54
CA TYR A 26 0.48 -17.49 -2.17
C TYR A 26 1.40 -18.40 -3.00
N LEU A 27 1.64 -18.02 -4.25
CA LEU A 27 2.41 -18.81 -5.21
C LEU A 27 3.90 -18.50 -5.12
N SER A 28 4.28 -17.24 -4.90
CA SER A 28 5.67 -16.75 -4.83
C SER A 28 6.52 -17.46 -3.76
N HIS A 29 5.88 -17.91 -2.67
CA HIS A 29 6.51 -18.68 -1.60
C HIS A 29 6.65 -20.18 -1.91
N GLN A 30 6.14 -20.64 -3.05
CA GLN A 30 6.29 -22.02 -3.49
C GLN A 30 7.51 -22.14 -4.41
N GLU A 31 8.39 -23.08 -4.11
CA GLU A 31 9.61 -23.33 -4.89
C GLU A 31 9.31 -23.55 -6.39
N TYR A 32 8.23 -24.28 -6.69
CA TYR A 32 7.85 -24.63 -8.05
C TYR A 32 7.34 -23.45 -8.88
N PHE A 33 6.81 -22.39 -8.24
CA PHE A 33 6.22 -21.27 -8.98
C PHE A 33 7.30 -20.45 -9.71
N SER A 34 8.42 -20.19 -9.05
CA SER A 34 9.55 -19.48 -9.66
C SER A 34 10.10 -20.25 -10.87
N ASN A 35 10.23 -21.57 -10.72
CA ASN A 35 10.64 -22.45 -11.81
C ASN A 35 9.63 -22.44 -12.96
N LEU A 36 8.34 -22.56 -12.66
CA LEU A 36 7.27 -22.52 -13.65
C LEU A 36 7.31 -21.22 -14.46
N MET A 37 7.36 -20.07 -13.78
CA MET A 37 7.35 -18.76 -14.46
C MET A 37 8.57 -18.58 -15.33
N LYS A 38 9.75 -18.96 -14.83
CA LYS A 38 10.97 -18.88 -15.63
C LYS A 38 10.93 -19.80 -16.84
N SER A 39 10.59 -21.08 -16.66
CA SER A 39 10.50 -22.04 -17.75
C SER A 39 9.46 -21.62 -18.78
N LEU A 40 8.31 -21.11 -18.34
CA LEU A 40 7.28 -20.57 -19.23
C LEU A 40 7.83 -19.41 -20.07
N MET A 41 8.46 -18.42 -19.45
CA MET A 41 8.98 -17.25 -20.16
C MET A 41 10.13 -17.61 -21.12
N GLU A 42 11.04 -18.49 -20.71
CA GLU A 42 12.12 -18.98 -21.55
C GLU A 42 11.57 -19.76 -22.75
N GLN A 43 10.59 -20.63 -22.53
CA GLN A 43 9.98 -21.42 -23.61
C GLN A 43 9.21 -20.52 -24.60
N LEU A 44 8.37 -19.60 -24.12
CA LEU A 44 7.67 -18.64 -24.99
C LEU A 44 8.64 -17.81 -25.83
N THR A 45 9.78 -17.42 -25.25
CA THR A 45 10.83 -16.68 -25.96
C THR A 45 11.52 -17.54 -27.01
N LEU A 46 11.91 -18.77 -26.64
CA LEU A 46 12.58 -19.72 -27.54
C LEU A 46 11.71 -20.10 -28.74
N ASP A 47 10.41 -20.31 -28.50
CA ASP A 47 9.46 -20.74 -29.52
C ASP A 47 8.88 -19.55 -30.33
N GLY A 48 9.34 -18.33 -30.06
CA GLY A 48 9.00 -17.14 -30.85
C GLY A 48 7.64 -16.50 -30.53
N TYR A 49 7.05 -16.78 -29.36
CA TYR A 49 5.77 -16.24 -28.91
C TYR A 49 5.91 -14.84 -28.29
N GLY A 50 6.52 -13.90 -29.03
CA GLY A 50 6.72 -12.51 -28.60
C GLY A 50 5.46 -11.66 -28.46
N LYS A 51 4.27 -12.24 -28.65
CA LYS A 51 2.96 -11.60 -28.55
C LYS A 51 2.23 -11.92 -27.25
N ILE A 52 2.86 -12.68 -26.36
CA ILE A 52 2.32 -13.04 -25.05
C ILE A 52 3.14 -12.32 -23.99
N MET A 53 2.48 -11.46 -23.21
CA MET A 53 3.08 -10.73 -22.10
C MET A 53 2.53 -11.26 -20.78
N ASN A 54 3.42 -11.51 -19.81
CA ASN A 54 3.06 -11.84 -18.45
C ASN A 54 3.41 -10.66 -17.54
N VAL A 55 2.45 -10.21 -16.74
CA VAL A 55 2.61 -9.17 -15.72
C VAL A 55 2.36 -9.81 -14.37
N LEU A 56 3.32 -9.71 -13.46
CA LEU A 56 3.19 -10.22 -12.09
C LEU A 56 3.14 -9.04 -11.14
N ALA A 57 2.08 -8.97 -10.33
CA ALA A 57 2.01 -8.05 -9.21
C ALA A 57 2.59 -8.76 -7.98
N LEU A 58 3.69 -8.22 -7.44
CA LEU A 58 4.41 -8.79 -6.31
C LEU A 58 4.76 -7.70 -5.31
N GLN A 59 4.72 -8.03 -4.03
CA GLN A 59 5.36 -7.26 -2.98
C GLN A 59 6.87 -7.56 -2.93
N ASP A 60 7.66 -6.65 -2.35
CA ASP A 60 9.12 -6.82 -2.22
C ASP A 60 9.50 -8.17 -1.58
N THR A 61 8.77 -8.59 -0.53
CA THR A 61 9.02 -9.88 0.16
C THR A 61 8.75 -11.10 -0.72
N GLU A 62 7.81 -11.01 -1.65
CA GLU A 62 7.43 -12.09 -2.55
C GLU A 62 8.43 -12.22 -3.69
N LEU A 63 8.92 -11.09 -4.21
CA LEU A 63 10.01 -11.06 -5.17
C LEU A 63 11.29 -11.66 -4.56
N GLU A 64 11.63 -11.29 -3.32
CA GLU A 64 12.75 -11.88 -2.59
C GLU A 64 12.60 -13.40 -2.41
N ALA A 65 11.40 -13.88 -2.07
CA ALA A 65 11.12 -15.32 -1.97
C ALA A 65 11.35 -16.01 -3.33
N MET A 66 10.85 -15.43 -4.42
CA MET A 66 11.02 -15.97 -5.77
C MET A 66 12.50 -16.02 -6.19
N ILE A 67 13.27 -14.96 -5.89
CA ILE A 67 14.72 -14.91 -6.14
C ILE A 67 15.44 -15.98 -5.31
N LYS A 68 15.06 -16.18 -4.05
CA LYS A 68 15.65 -17.21 -3.19
C LYS A 68 15.42 -18.62 -3.74
N HIS A 69 14.23 -18.89 -4.27
CA HIS A 69 13.91 -20.17 -4.90
C HIS A 69 14.62 -20.34 -6.24
N HIS A 70 14.75 -19.27 -7.03
CA HIS A 70 15.44 -19.31 -8.31
C HIS A 70 16.09 -17.96 -8.68
N GLY A 71 17.36 -17.79 -8.33
CA GLY A 71 18.07 -16.49 -8.42
C GLY A 71 18.22 -15.85 -9.81
N ARG A 72 17.82 -16.54 -10.88
CA ARG A 72 17.82 -16.00 -12.25
C ARG A 72 16.45 -15.56 -12.76
N ILE A 73 15.41 -15.53 -11.91
CA ILE A 73 14.07 -15.11 -12.34
C ILE A 73 14.00 -13.64 -12.78
N THR A 74 14.86 -12.80 -12.22
CA THR A 74 15.01 -11.39 -12.61
C THR A 74 15.57 -11.21 -14.03
N GLY A 75 16.17 -12.26 -14.63
CA GLY A 75 16.67 -12.20 -16.00
C GLY A 75 15.58 -12.34 -17.07
N VAL A 76 14.37 -12.78 -16.70
CA VAL A 76 13.24 -12.98 -17.63
C VAL A 76 12.11 -11.98 -17.42
N PHE A 77 12.18 -11.15 -16.38
CA PHE A 77 11.21 -10.10 -16.07
C PHE A 77 11.88 -8.73 -16.00
N GLN A 78 11.17 -7.71 -16.48
CA GLN A 78 11.51 -6.32 -16.19
C GLN A 78 10.79 -5.90 -14.91
N GLU A 79 11.54 -5.46 -13.92
CA GLU A 79 10.98 -4.93 -12.68
C GLU A 79 10.49 -3.50 -12.90
N LEU A 80 9.24 -3.24 -12.52
CA LEU A 80 8.68 -1.91 -12.39
C LEU A 80 8.33 -1.68 -10.92
N LYS A 81 9.17 -0.92 -10.21
CA LYS A 81 8.93 -0.61 -8.81
C LYS A 81 7.91 0.53 -8.70
N LEU A 82 6.75 0.25 -8.12
CA LEU A 82 5.77 1.26 -7.75
C LEU A 82 6.21 1.92 -6.44
N THR A 83 6.36 3.24 -6.46
CA THR A 83 6.67 4.04 -5.28
C THR A 83 5.44 4.81 -4.82
N ASN A 84 5.57 5.51 -3.69
CA ASN A 84 4.59 6.52 -3.32
C ASN A 84 4.49 7.59 -4.41
N LEU A 85 3.35 8.27 -4.45
CA LEU A 85 3.08 9.33 -5.42
C LEU A 85 4.07 10.49 -5.21
N SER A 86 4.45 11.18 -6.28
CA SER A 86 5.06 12.49 -6.14
C SER A 86 4.02 13.52 -5.67
N GLN A 87 4.51 14.72 -5.33
CA GLN A 87 3.62 15.84 -5.03
C GLN A 87 2.77 16.19 -6.26
N GLU A 88 3.39 16.22 -7.44
CA GLU A 88 2.72 16.52 -8.70
C GLU A 88 1.67 15.45 -9.03
N GLU A 89 1.98 14.17 -8.85
CA GLU A 89 1.05 13.06 -9.07
C GLU A 89 -0.12 13.11 -8.09
N THR A 90 0.13 13.45 -6.82
CA THR A 90 -0.93 13.63 -5.81
C THR A 90 -1.87 14.77 -6.21
N PHE A 91 -1.30 15.88 -6.68
CA PHE A 91 -2.09 17.05 -7.08
C PHE A 91 -2.90 16.77 -8.34
N GLU A 92 -2.30 16.11 -9.32
CA GLU A 92 -2.96 15.70 -10.56
C GLU A 92 -4.08 14.70 -10.29
N LEU A 93 -3.84 13.72 -9.42
CA LEU A 93 -4.85 12.73 -9.00
C LEU A 93 -6.06 13.43 -8.39
N GLU A 94 -5.84 14.34 -7.44
CA GLU A 94 -6.91 15.06 -6.76
C GLU A 94 -7.69 15.97 -7.72
N ASP A 95 -6.97 16.75 -8.56
CA ASP A 95 -7.61 17.65 -9.53
C ASP A 95 -8.49 16.87 -10.53
N LYS A 96 -8.02 15.70 -11.01
CA LYS A 96 -8.80 14.82 -11.89
C LYS A 96 -10.01 14.22 -11.19
N ALA A 97 -9.81 13.69 -9.99
CA ALA A 97 -10.89 13.05 -9.22
C ALA A 97 -12.02 14.04 -8.91
N LEU A 98 -11.69 15.27 -8.49
CA LEU A 98 -12.68 16.30 -8.20
C LEU A 98 -13.37 16.84 -9.47
N ALA A 99 -12.65 16.94 -10.58
CA ALA A 99 -13.24 17.37 -11.86
C ALA A 99 -14.25 16.34 -12.42
N GLU A 100 -14.03 15.05 -12.18
CA GLU A 100 -14.92 13.95 -12.60
C GLU A 100 -16.00 13.60 -11.57
N SER A 101 -16.00 14.24 -10.40
CA SER A 101 -17.01 14.03 -9.36
C SER A 101 -18.37 14.66 -9.69
N ASP A 102 -19.42 14.25 -8.96
CA ASP A 102 -20.78 14.77 -9.12
C ASP A 102 -21.40 15.16 -7.77
N PRO A 103 -21.53 16.47 -7.46
CA PRO A 103 -21.15 17.61 -8.30
C PRO A 103 -19.62 17.78 -8.42
N PRO A 104 -19.12 18.33 -9.55
CA PRO A 104 -17.69 18.64 -9.71
C PRO A 104 -17.23 19.68 -8.70
N LYS A 105 -16.05 19.45 -8.12
CA LYS A 105 -15.42 20.34 -7.13
C LYS A 105 -14.00 20.71 -7.55
N LYS A 106 -13.37 21.60 -6.77
CA LYS A 106 -11.97 21.97 -6.92
C LYS A 106 -11.27 21.89 -5.57
N ALA A 107 -9.95 21.82 -5.58
CA ALA A 107 -9.14 21.91 -4.37
C ALA A 107 -8.28 23.17 -4.37
N ALA A 108 -8.28 23.89 -3.24
CA ALA A 108 -7.33 24.96 -2.99
C ALA A 108 -5.90 24.41 -2.86
N LYS A 109 -4.89 25.26 -3.08
CA LYS A 109 -3.49 24.83 -2.97
C LYS A 109 -3.16 24.33 -1.56
N GLU A 110 -3.63 25.04 -0.52
CA GLU A 110 -3.38 24.61 0.87
C GLU A 110 -4.01 23.26 1.20
N PHE A 111 -5.13 22.89 0.58
CA PHE A 111 -5.73 21.57 0.74
C PHE A 111 -4.79 20.51 0.17
N LYS A 112 -4.32 20.69 -1.07
CA LYS A 112 -3.43 19.75 -1.75
C LYS A 112 -2.09 19.60 -1.06
N ASP A 113 -1.51 20.71 -0.59
CA ASP A 113 -0.26 20.70 0.19
C ASP A 113 -0.42 19.84 1.46
N LYS A 114 -1.53 20.01 2.20
CA LYS A 114 -1.84 19.20 3.39
C LYS A 114 -2.13 17.75 3.04
N LEU A 115 -2.91 17.51 2.00
CA LEU A 115 -3.23 16.17 1.51
C LEU A 115 -1.96 15.38 1.24
N TRP A 116 -1.05 15.94 0.44
CA TRP A 116 0.23 15.33 0.12
C TRP A 116 1.08 15.04 1.36
N PHE A 117 1.19 16.02 2.27
CA PHE A 117 1.98 15.88 3.49
C PHE A 117 1.41 14.78 4.41
N TYR A 118 0.13 14.86 4.78
CA TYR A 118 -0.47 13.95 5.76
C TYR A 118 -0.81 12.57 5.19
N SER A 119 -0.93 12.43 3.87
CA SER A 119 -1.12 11.11 3.25
C SER A 119 0.18 10.33 3.12
N GLU A 120 1.35 10.93 3.43
CA GLU A 120 2.68 10.38 3.15
C GLU A 120 2.82 9.93 1.68
N SER A 121 2.08 10.60 0.79
CA SER A 121 1.92 10.24 -0.63
C SER A 121 1.45 8.80 -0.92
N ILE A 122 0.84 8.12 0.07
CA ILE A 122 0.28 6.78 -0.09
C ILE A 122 -1.07 6.91 -0.80
N PRO A 123 -1.28 6.29 -1.99
CA PRO A 123 -2.51 6.48 -2.78
C PRO A 123 -3.79 6.25 -2.00
N ILE A 124 -3.84 5.18 -1.18
CA ILE A 124 -5.04 4.87 -0.41
C ILE A 124 -5.34 5.91 0.69
N PHE A 125 -4.32 6.59 1.22
CA PHE A 125 -4.52 7.67 2.19
C PHE A 125 -4.99 8.94 1.50
N VAL A 126 -4.42 9.27 0.33
CA VAL A 126 -4.89 10.36 -0.53
C VAL A 126 -6.38 10.19 -0.82
N HIS A 127 -6.79 9.00 -1.29
CA HIS A 127 -8.20 8.72 -1.57
C HIS A 127 -9.11 8.80 -0.34
N ALA A 128 -8.69 8.26 0.80
CA ALA A 128 -9.53 8.28 2.00
C ALA A 128 -9.75 9.71 2.53
N ILE A 129 -8.69 10.53 2.52
CA ILE A 129 -8.75 11.93 2.96
C ILE A 129 -9.53 12.75 1.93
N GLY A 130 -9.23 12.64 0.64
CA GLY A 130 -9.92 13.33 -0.44
C GLY A 130 -11.42 13.05 -0.44
N TRP A 131 -11.82 11.78 -0.38
CA TRP A 131 -13.24 11.39 -0.29
C TRP A 131 -13.93 11.97 0.94
N SER A 132 -13.32 11.85 2.12
CA SER A 132 -13.95 12.35 3.36
C SER A 132 -14.05 13.88 3.36
N SER A 133 -13.08 14.56 2.75
CA SER A 133 -13.08 16.03 2.60
C SER A 133 -14.12 16.49 1.57
N TYR A 134 -14.29 15.73 0.49
CA TYR A 134 -15.32 15.95 -0.51
C TYR A 134 -16.73 15.94 0.11
N GLU A 135 -17.01 14.96 0.98
CA GLU A 135 -18.32 14.78 1.60
C GLU A 135 -18.69 15.90 2.59
N VAL A 136 -17.70 16.53 3.23
CA VAL A 136 -17.93 17.61 4.21
C VAL A 136 -17.94 19.00 3.59
N ASP A 137 -17.36 19.16 2.39
CA ASP A 137 -17.34 20.43 1.67
C ASP A 137 -18.76 20.87 1.26
N LYS A 138 -19.01 22.17 1.40
CA LYS A 138 -20.32 22.80 1.17
C LYS A 138 -20.31 23.89 0.10
N ASP A 139 -19.15 24.34 -0.37
CA ASP A 139 -19.04 25.46 -1.31
C ASP A 139 -18.43 25.09 -2.67
N GLY A 140 -18.00 23.82 -2.83
CA GLY A 140 -17.45 23.29 -4.07
C GLY A 140 -15.94 23.52 -4.21
N VAL A 141 -15.27 24.08 -3.19
CA VAL A 141 -13.82 24.30 -3.18
C VAL A 141 -13.23 23.77 -1.87
N LEU A 142 -12.63 22.58 -1.93
CA LEU A 142 -11.98 21.95 -0.79
C LEU A 142 -10.82 22.82 -0.28
N ASP A 143 -10.90 23.21 0.98
CA ASP A 143 -9.94 24.09 1.63
C ASP A 143 -9.27 23.47 2.89
N SER A 144 -8.53 24.28 3.64
CA SER A 144 -7.87 23.83 4.86
C SER A 144 -8.81 23.31 5.96
N ASP A 145 -10.03 23.82 6.05
CA ASP A 145 -11.04 23.42 7.03
C ASP A 145 -11.70 22.10 6.60
N ASP A 146 -12.02 21.96 5.30
CA ASP A 146 -12.53 20.70 4.75
C ASP A 146 -11.53 19.57 4.91
N PHE A 147 -10.23 19.84 4.76
CA PHE A 147 -9.18 18.87 5.06
C PHE A 147 -9.27 18.36 6.51
N VAL A 148 -9.39 19.27 7.49
CA VAL A 148 -9.41 18.89 8.91
C VAL A 148 -10.67 18.09 9.22
N LYS A 149 -11.83 18.55 8.73
CA LYS A 149 -13.11 17.85 8.87
C LYS A 149 -13.12 16.50 8.16
N GLY A 150 -12.55 16.41 6.97
CA GLY A 150 -12.43 15.16 6.23
C GLY A 150 -11.49 14.18 6.90
N LEU A 151 -10.37 14.66 7.46
CA LEU A 151 -9.42 13.83 8.17
C LEU A 151 -10.01 13.26 9.48
N THR A 152 -10.63 14.13 10.29
CA THR A 152 -11.08 13.79 11.65
C THR A 152 -12.53 13.34 11.73
N GLY A 153 -13.35 13.69 10.74
CA GLY A 153 -14.78 13.42 10.70
C GLY A 153 -15.63 14.56 11.27
N THR A 154 -16.93 14.42 11.08
CA THR A 154 -17.98 15.26 11.64
C THR A 154 -19.06 14.36 12.26
N ASP A 155 -20.12 14.93 12.81
CA ASP A 155 -21.25 14.15 13.32
C ASP A 155 -21.97 13.36 12.22
N GLU A 156 -21.84 13.79 10.95
CA GLU A 156 -22.55 13.22 9.80
C GLU A 156 -21.64 12.36 8.91
N VAL A 157 -20.36 12.72 8.81
CA VAL A 157 -19.39 12.08 7.91
C VAL A 157 -18.26 11.48 8.72
N LYS A 158 -17.98 10.20 8.47
CA LYS A 158 -16.87 9.50 9.09
C LYS A 158 -15.54 10.02 8.54
N GLY A 159 -14.60 10.34 9.43
CA GLY A 159 -13.28 10.84 9.03
C GLY A 159 -12.41 9.78 8.37
N ALA A 160 -11.44 10.23 7.58
CA ALA A 160 -10.46 9.38 6.91
C ALA A 160 -9.66 8.55 7.92
N LEU A 161 -9.30 9.12 9.08
CA LEU A 161 -8.61 8.39 10.14
C LEU A 161 -9.40 7.17 10.60
N ASP A 162 -10.71 7.30 10.78
CA ASP A 162 -11.54 6.16 11.15
C ASP A 162 -11.62 5.15 10.01
N ILE A 163 -11.84 5.58 8.77
CA ILE A 163 -11.89 4.68 7.60
C ILE A 163 -10.61 3.85 7.50
N LEU A 164 -9.45 4.51 7.58
CA LEU A 164 -8.14 3.87 7.54
C LEU A 164 -7.92 2.96 8.76
N TRP A 165 -8.32 3.40 9.95
CA TRP A 165 -8.29 2.58 11.17
C TRP A 165 -9.02 1.26 10.98
N PHE A 166 -10.28 1.30 10.59
CA PHE A 166 -11.09 0.08 10.43
C PHE A 166 -10.56 -0.82 9.32
N ARG A 167 -10.07 -0.24 8.22
CA ARG A 167 -9.63 -1.01 7.05
C ARG A 167 -8.27 -1.69 7.23
N PHE A 168 -7.32 -1.02 7.88
CA PHE A 168 -5.92 -1.47 7.88
C PHE A 168 -5.38 -1.79 9.28
N PHE A 169 -5.83 -1.04 10.29
CA PHE A 169 -5.18 -1.05 11.60
C PHE A 169 -5.96 -1.86 12.63
N GLN A 170 -7.30 -1.89 12.56
CA GLN A 170 -8.14 -2.50 13.60
C GLN A 170 -7.82 -3.99 13.76
N ASP A 171 -7.78 -4.77 12.68
CA ASP A 171 -7.46 -6.20 12.76
C ASP A 171 -6.03 -6.44 13.24
N ARG A 172 -5.05 -5.67 12.75
CA ARG A 172 -3.66 -5.77 13.20
C ARG A 172 -3.54 -5.47 14.69
N TYR A 173 -4.12 -4.36 15.15
CA TYR A 173 -4.06 -3.91 16.53
C TYR A 173 -4.84 -4.82 17.49
N SER A 174 -6.01 -5.31 17.08
CA SER A 174 -6.89 -6.12 17.94
C SER A 174 -6.59 -7.62 17.90
N ARG A 175 -6.20 -8.19 16.75
CA ARG A 175 -6.09 -9.64 16.55
C ARG A 175 -4.66 -10.15 16.32
N LYS A 176 -3.79 -9.40 15.64
CA LYS A 176 -2.39 -9.81 15.37
C LYS A 176 -1.43 -9.38 16.49
N ILE A 177 -1.69 -8.24 17.10
CA ILE A 177 -1.02 -7.76 18.32
C ILE A 177 -1.82 -8.29 19.53
N GLN A 178 -1.63 -9.57 19.86
CA GLN A 178 -2.42 -10.23 20.91
C GLN A 178 -1.98 -9.86 22.33
N ALA A 179 -0.71 -9.48 22.53
CA ALA A 179 -0.23 -9.09 23.85
C ALA A 179 -0.44 -7.59 24.10
N ASN A 180 -1.14 -7.28 25.19
CA ASN A 180 -1.38 -5.93 25.72
C ASN A 180 -0.09 -5.09 25.77
N THR A 181 1.03 -5.77 25.98
CA THR A 181 2.41 -5.28 25.99
C THR A 181 2.80 -4.49 24.74
N TYR A 182 2.48 -4.99 23.55
CA TYR A 182 2.80 -4.30 22.30
C TYR A 182 1.93 -3.06 22.08
N ARG A 183 0.66 -3.12 22.49
CA ARG A 183 -0.24 -1.94 22.45
C ARG A 183 0.25 -0.83 23.37
N GLN A 184 0.81 -1.21 24.51
CA GLN A 184 1.44 -0.28 25.44
C GLN A 184 2.68 0.40 24.83
N VAL A 185 3.52 -0.36 24.11
CA VAL A 185 4.66 0.21 23.37
C VAL A 185 4.18 1.18 22.29
N LEU A 186 3.23 0.77 21.44
CA LEU A 186 2.65 1.64 20.40
C LEU A 186 2.04 2.91 20.99
N GLY A 187 1.29 2.78 22.09
CA GLY A 187 0.68 3.93 22.76
C GLY A 187 1.69 4.87 23.42
N ALA A 188 2.87 4.37 23.82
CA ALA A 188 3.97 5.20 24.30
C ALA A 188 4.65 5.95 23.14
N MET A 189 4.96 5.24 22.05
CA MET A 189 5.51 5.86 20.83
C MET A 189 4.60 6.96 20.29
N ALA A 190 3.31 6.69 20.15
CA ALA A 190 2.33 7.64 19.61
C ALA A 190 2.11 8.89 20.50
N SER A 191 2.63 8.92 21.73
CA SER A 191 2.51 10.09 22.61
C SER A 191 3.73 10.99 22.63
N ILE A 192 4.79 10.59 21.92
CA ILE A 192 6.01 11.38 21.78
C ILE A 192 5.82 12.20 20.50
N PRO A 193 5.80 13.55 20.59
CA PRO A 193 5.50 14.43 19.46
C PRO A 193 6.75 14.67 18.59
N ASP A 194 7.44 13.60 18.21
CA ASP A 194 8.64 13.63 17.36
C ASP A 194 8.54 12.55 16.29
N ASP A 195 8.97 12.86 15.07
CA ASP A 195 8.97 11.91 13.94
C ASP A 195 10.08 10.85 14.10
N GLU A 196 11.19 11.22 14.74
CA GLU A 196 12.30 10.32 15.09
C GLU A 196 12.34 10.10 16.61
N ILE A 197 11.81 8.96 17.04
CA ILE A 197 11.70 8.60 18.47
C ILE A 197 12.84 7.65 18.85
N LYS A 198 13.62 7.96 19.89
CA LYS A 198 14.66 7.06 20.38
C LYS A 198 14.08 6.00 21.32
N VAL A 199 14.78 4.87 21.41
CA VAL A 199 14.37 3.76 22.30
C VAL A 199 14.32 4.21 23.76
N GLU A 200 15.21 5.13 24.14
CA GLU A 200 15.26 5.74 25.47
C GLU A 200 13.97 6.52 25.78
N ASP A 201 13.46 7.30 24.82
CA ASP A 201 12.25 8.12 24.99
C ASP A 201 11.02 7.22 25.21
N ILE A 202 10.93 6.12 24.45
CA ILE A 202 9.88 5.10 24.61
C ILE A 202 9.98 4.47 26.00
N SER A 203 11.19 4.16 26.46
CA SER A 203 11.44 3.57 27.78
C SER A 203 11.03 4.52 28.91
N GLU A 204 11.34 5.82 28.78
CA GLU A 204 10.92 6.85 29.74
C GLU A 204 9.40 7.02 29.77
N GLU A 205 8.75 7.02 28.61
CA GLU A 205 7.30 7.14 28.53
C GLU A 205 6.59 5.93 29.14
N LEU A 206 7.09 4.72 28.88
CA LEU A 206 6.58 3.50 29.51
C LEU A 206 6.73 3.52 31.03
N LYS A 207 7.86 4.03 31.55
CA LYS A 207 8.07 4.23 32.99
C LYS A 207 7.10 5.26 33.56
N ARG A 208 6.87 6.38 32.87
CA ARG A 208 5.90 7.42 33.26
C ARG A 208 4.50 6.84 33.39
N ARG A 209 4.14 5.90 32.50
CA ARG A 209 2.88 5.15 32.51
C ARG A 209 2.86 3.96 33.48
N LYS A 210 3.93 3.74 34.24
CA LYS A 210 4.09 2.62 35.20
C LYS A 210 3.97 1.23 34.56
N ILE A 211 4.41 1.13 33.30
CA ILE A 211 4.40 -0.12 32.54
C ILE A 211 5.82 -0.71 32.58
N ASN A 212 5.93 -1.97 33.01
CA ASN A 212 7.21 -2.67 33.06
C ASN A 212 7.23 -3.81 32.03
N LEU A 213 8.08 -3.65 31.00
CA LEU A 213 8.14 -4.60 29.88
C LEU A 213 9.33 -5.57 29.96
N GLY A 214 10.18 -5.49 30.97
CA GLY A 214 11.40 -6.30 31.08
C GLY A 214 12.44 -5.97 29.99
N ASN A 215 12.17 -6.34 28.74
CA ASN A 215 13.06 -6.11 27.59
C ASN A 215 12.32 -5.48 26.40
N LEU A 216 12.31 -4.15 26.33
CA LEU A 216 11.69 -3.35 25.26
C LEU A 216 12.22 -3.71 23.86
N ASN A 217 13.51 -3.98 23.71
CA ASN A 217 14.14 -4.27 22.41
C ASN A 217 13.57 -5.51 21.73
N VAL A 218 13.16 -6.52 22.50
CA VAL A 218 12.52 -7.72 21.94
C VAL A 218 11.18 -7.36 21.30
N TYR A 219 10.39 -6.51 21.95
CA TYR A 219 9.10 -6.07 21.42
C TYR A 219 9.29 -5.21 20.17
N LEU A 220 10.21 -4.25 20.22
CA LEU A 220 10.51 -3.38 19.07
C LEU A 220 10.95 -4.18 17.85
N ARG A 221 11.88 -5.14 18.02
CA ARG A 221 12.32 -6.01 16.93
C ARG A 221 11.15 -6.78 16.30
N THR A 222 10.32 -7.41 17.12
CA THR A 222 9.15 -8.15 16.60
C THR A 222 8.12 -7.25 15.95
N MET A 223 7.99 -5.98 16.37
CA MET A 223 7.12 -5.01 15.71
C MET A 223 7.68 -4.64 14.33
N VAL A 224 8.98 -4.35 14.23
CA VAL A 224 9.65 -4.07 12.96
C VAL A 224 9.49 -5.24 11.97
N GLU A 225 9.66 -6.47 12.44
CA GLU A 225 9.46 -7.69 11.62
C GLU A 225 8.02 -7.85 11.10
N ARG A 226 7.04 -7.19 11.71
CA ARG A 226 5.61 -7.33 11.37
C ARG A 226 5.04 -6.18 10.56
N GLY A 227 5.80 -5.10 10.35
CA GLY A 227 5.30 -3.83 9.78
C GLY A 227 4.16 -3.27 10.61
#